data_AF-A0A2G6PJV0-F1
#
_entry.id   AF-A0A2G6PJV0-F1
#
_cell.length_a   1.000
_cell.length_b   1.000
_cell.length_c   1.000
_cell.angle_alpha   90.00
_cell.angle_beta   90.00
_cell.angle_gamma   90.00
#
_symmetry.space_group_name_H-M   'P 1'
#
loop_
_entity.id
_entity.type
_entity.pdbx_description
1 polymer ?
#
loop_
_entity_poly.entity_id
_entity_poly.type
_entity_poly.pdbx_seq_one_letter_code
_entity_poly.pdbx_strand_id
1 'polypeptide(L)'
;MGGARPAAAEPGDSPARYAITVYYTAVETYHGGRRVEVRGCPSREGAFCRELLGRYPRSFVRAVRAEGTGRITSGRHAGSYLNWSHDTGYWLDTIPASSYGGRLVPFRTAAADAGVLQRGVQFRLLGPLVQDDGCPLSDTVAKRLLAARWVVQDEFTPGLGGAHHLDLYIGEEDRPNFTRESPLYMSLRGVAIRVERGGRP
;
A
#
# COMPACT_ATOMS: atom_id res chain seq x y z
N MET A 1 -2.04 -44.98 43.56
CA MET A 1 -1.48 -44.77 42.21
C MET A 1 -2.64 -44.41 41.29
N GLY A 2 -2.85 -43.11 41.02
CA GLY A 2 -3.87 -42.64 40.08
C GLY A 2 -3.14 -41.91 38.96
N GLY A 3 -2.99 -42.57 37.81
CA GLY A 3 -2.30 -42.02 36.64
C GLY A 3 -3.06 -40.82 36.07
N ALA A 4 -2.37 -39.69 35.93
CA ALA A 4 -2.89 -38.53 35.24
C ALA A 4 -3.11 -38.86 33.75
N ARG A 5 -4.31 -38.59 33.24
CA ARG A 5 -4.59 -38.57 31.80
C ARG A 5 -3.75 -37.46 31.16
N PRO A 6 -3.13 -37.69 29.99
CA PRO A 6 -2.48 -36.60 29.27
C PRO A 6 -3.55 -35.58 28.86
N ALA A 7 -3.27 -34.30 29.11
CA ALA A 7 -4.08 -33.20 28.59
C ALA A 7 -4.05 -33.28 27.06
N ALA A 8 -5.24 -33.26 26.44
CA ALA A 8 -5.36 -33.13 24.99
C ALA A 8 -4.73 -31.79 24.58
N ALA A 9 -3.85 -31.82 23.58
CA ALA A 9 -3.36 -30.62 22.94
C ALA A 9 -4.54 -29.92 22.24
N GLU A 10 -4.84 -28.69 22.66
CA GLU A 10 -5.72 -27.79 21.91
C GLU A 10 -5.19 -27.66 20.47
N PRO A 11 -6.05 -27.63 19.44
CA PRO A 11 -5.62 -27.39 18.07
C PRO A 11 -4.99 -25.99 18.01
N GLY A 12 -3.66 -25.94 17.95
CA GLY A 12 -2.90 -24.71 17.80
C GLY A 12 -3.19 -24.09 16.45
N ASP A 13 -4.07 -23.10 16.43
CA ASP A 13 -4.33 -22.29 15.25
C ASP A 13 -3.01 -21.59 14.87
N SER A 14 -2.38 -22.08 13.81
CA SER A 14 -1.11 -21.51 13.36
C SER A 14 -1.37 -20.07 12.95
N PRO A 15 -0.54 -19.10 13.37
CA PRO A 15 -0.77 -17.71 13.01
C PRO A 15 -0.85 -17.59 11.49
N ALA A 16 -1.90 -16.92 11.01
CA ALA A 16 -2.12 -16.69 9.59
C ALA A 16 -0.86 -16.11 8.93
N ARG A 17 -0.62 -16.57 7.71
CA ARG A 17 0.59 -16.25 6.93
C ARG A 17 0.18 -15.41 5.73
N TYR A 18 0.78 -14.23 5.62
CA TYR A 18 0.38 -13.23 4.65
C TYR A 18 1.37 -13.16 3.48
N ALA A 19 0.83 -12.97 2.29
CA ALA A 19 1.56 -12.35 1.19
C ALA A 19 1.64 -10.85 1.47
N ILE A 20 2.79 -10.25 1.22
CA ILE A 20 3.00 -8.81 1.42
C ILE A 20 3.59 -8.23 0.15
N THR A 21 2.95 -7.20 -0.37
CA THR A 21 3.53 -6.32 -1.41
C THR A 21 3.75 -4.92 -0.84
N VAL A 22 4.31 -4.05 -1.66
CA VAL A 22 4.39 -2.62 -1.39
C VAL A 22 3.72 -1.83 -2.51
N TYR A 23 3.20 -0.67 -2.15
CA TYR A 23 2.75 0.35 -3.09
C TYR A 23 3.29 1.72 -2.67
N TYR A 24 3.35 2.63 -3.62
CA TYR A 24 4.07 3.89 -3.48
C TYR A 24 3.38 5.03 -4.22
N THR A 25 3.73 6.27 -3.90
CA THR A 25 3.30 7.43 -4.68
C THR A 25 4.29 7.67 -5.83
N ALA A 26 3.82 7.57 -7.08
CA ALA A 26 4.63 7.92 -8.24
C ALA A 26 5.02 9.41 -8.21
N VAL A 27 6.17 9.80 -8.73
CA VAL A 27 6.63 11.20 -8.79
C VAL A 27 6.91 11.56 -10.23
N GLU A 28 6.16 12.53 -10.77
CA GLU A 28 6.13 12.86 -12.19
C GLU A 28 7.53 12.99 -12.83
N THR A 29 8.51 13.53 -12.11
CA THR A 29 9.87 13.76 -12.63
C THR A 29 10.63 12.50 -13.04
N TYR A 30 10.26 11.32 -12.53
CA TYR A 30 10.91 10.05 -12.88
C TYR A 30 10.21 9.31 -14.03
N HIS A 31 9.18 9.93 -14.61
CA HIS A 31 8.35 9.37 -15.65
C HIS A 31 8.47 10.13 -16.96
N GLY A 32 8.19 9.45 -18.07
CA GLY A 32 8.41 9.98 -19.41
C GLY A 32 7.36 9.56 -20.44
N GLY A 33 7.73 9.79 -21.71
CA GLY A 33 6.87 9.56 -22.86
C GLY A 33 5.95 10.75 -23.17
N ARG A 34 5.13 10.58 -24.23
CA ARG A 34 4.20 11.64 -24.68
C ARG A 34 3.28 12.07 -23.54
N ARG A 35 3.09 13.38 -23.38
CA ARG A 35 2.12 13.92 -22.44
C ARG A 35 0.70 13.62 -22.91
N VAL A 36 -0.13 13.08 -22.03
CA VAL A 36 -1.54 12.71 -22.30
C VAL A 36 -2.47 13.54 -21.43
N GLU A 37 -3.65 13.88 -21.95
CA GLU A 37 -4.69 14.54 -21.16
C GLU A 37 -5.18 13.61 -20.06
N VAL A 38 -5.24 14.13 -18.84
CA VAL A 38 -5.91 13.49 -17.72
C VAL A 38 -7.14 14.30 -17.38
N ARG A 39 -8.27 13.60 -17.35
CA ARG A 39 -9.57 14.17 -16.99
C ARG A 39 -10.11 13.51 -15.73
N GLY A 40 -10.79 14.30 -14.91
CA GLY A 40 -11.28 13.88 -13.62
C GLY A 40 -11.89 15.04 -12.84
N CYS A 41 -11.89 14.94 -11.51
CA CYS A 41 -12.43 15.94 -10.61
C CYS A 41 -11.33 16.87 -10.05
N PRO A 42 -11.60 18.18 -9.89
CA PRO A 42 -10.65 19.11 -9.28
C PRO A 42 -10.46 18.88 -7.77
N SER A 43 -11.36 18.12 -7.14
CA SER A 43 -11.26 17.63 -5.77
C SER A 43 -11.96 16.28 -5.65
N ARG A 44 -11.81 15.61 -4.49
CA ARG A 44 -12.46 14.32 -4.21
C ARG A 44 -13.99 14.42 -4.07
N GLU A 45 -14.53 15.61 -3.81
CA GLU A 45 -15.95 15.83 -3.51
C GLU A 45 -16.88 15.72 -4.74
N GLY A 46 -16.31 15.39 -5.91
CA GLY A 46 -17.06 14.98 -7.09
C GLY A 46 -16.69 13.55 -7.51
N ALA A 47 -17.68 12.79 -7.99
CA ALA A 47 -17.46 11.53 -8.70
C ALA A 47 -17.71 11.74 -10.20
N PHE A 48 -16.92 11.08 -11.04
CA PHE A 48 -17.10 11.05 -12.51
C PHE A 48 -17.05 12.41 -13.24
N CYS A 49 -16.42 13.44 -12.65
CA CYS A 49 -16.15 14.68 -13.36
C CYS A 49 -15.19 14.45 -14.54
N ARG A 50 -15.27 15.31 -15.55
CA ARG A 50 -14.48 15.18 -16.81
C ARG A 50 -13.64 16.43 -17.10
N GLU A 51 -13.34 17.20 -16.07
CA GLU A 51 -12.52 18.40 -16.17
C GLU A 51 -11.09 18.05 -16.57
N LEU A 52 -10.45 18.90 -17.36
CA LEU A 52 -9.06 18.71 -17.72
C LEU A 52 -8.15 19.04 -16.52
N LEU A 53 -7.68 18.01 -15.83
CA LEU A 53 -6.77 18.16 -14.69
C LEU A 53 -5.37 18.55 -15.13
N GLY A 54 -4.92 18.07 -16.29
CA GLY A 54 -3.62 18.44 -16.84
C GLY A 54 -3.17 17.55 -17.99
N ARG A 55 -1.92 17.72 -18.39
CA ARG A 55 -1.24 16.87 -19.36
C ARG A 55 0.07 16.37 -18.77
N TYR A 56 0.14 15.07 -18.49
CA TYR A 56 1.27 14.46 -17.78
C TYR A 56 1.92 13.35 -18.61
N PRO A 57 3.20 13.00 -18.35
CA PRO A 57 3.87 11.90 -19.04
C PRO A 57 3.03 10.61 -18.99
N ARG A 58 2.92 9.90 -20.12
CA ARG A 58 2.10 8.68 -20.20
C ARG A 58 2.47 7.64 -19.15
N SER A 59 3.77 7.46 -18.84
CA SER A 59 4.17 6.49 -17.83
C SER A 59 3.75 6.91 -16.41
N PHE A 60 3.76 8.21 -16.10
CA PHE A 60 3.26 8.74 -14.83
C PHE A 60 1.78 8.44 -14.65
N VAL A 61 0.96 8.76 -15.66
CA VAL A 61 -0.49 8.50 -15.61
C VAL A 61 -0.82 7.01 -15.42
N ARG A 62 -0.02 6.13 -16.06
CA ARG A 62 -0.13 4.68 -15.86
C ARG A 62 0.27 4.27 -14.44
N ALA A 63 1.35 4.82 -13.90
CA ALA A 63 1.78 4.55 -12.53
C ALA A 63 0.72 5.02 -11.52
N VAL A 64 0.17 6.23 -11.65
CA VAL A 64 -0.93 6.70 -10.80
C VAL A 64 -2.14 5.77 -10.86
N ARG A 65 -2.46 5.21 -12.03
CA ARG A 65 -3.56 4.26 -12.17
C ARG A 65 -3.28 2.91 -11.50
N ALA A 66 -2.02 2.49 -11.45
CA ALA A 66 -1.62 1.23 -10.84
C ALA A 66 -1.50 1.35 -9.32
N GLU A 67 -0.84 2.42 -8.86
CA GLU A 67 -0.48 2.63 -7.45
C GLU A 67 -1.49 3.50 -6.68
N GLY A 68 -2.49 4.06 -7.39
CA GLY A 68 -3.53 4.93 -6.83
C GLY A 68 -3.14 6.40 -6.67
N THR A 69 -1.86 6.75 -6.57
CA THR A 69 -1.43 8.14 -6.32
C THR A 69 -0.16 8.54 -7.08
N GLY A 70 -0.07 9.80 -7.51
CA GLY A 70 1.16 10.42 -7.99
C GLY A 70 1.35 11.89 -7.59
N ARG A 71 2.55 12.26 -7.17
CA ARG A 71 3.02 13.63 -6.96
C ARG A 71 3.27 14.31 -8.30
N ILE A 72 2.58 15.43 -8.52
CA ILE A 72 2.79 16.30 -9.69
C ILE A 72 3.98 17.21 -9.39
N THR A 73 4.94 17.30 -10.32
CA THR A 73 6.15 18.12 -10.16
C THR A 73 6.24 19.24 -11.19
N SER A 74 5.30 19.33 -12.14
CA SER A 74 5.33 20.36 -13.18
C SER A 74 3.98 21.03 -13.42
N GLY A 75 4.04 22.21 -14.06
CA GLY A 75 2.86 22.98 -14.45
C GLY A 75 2.09 23.59 -13.28
N ARG A 76 0.83 23.96 -13.52
CA ARG A 76 0.00 24.73 -12.57
C ARG A 76 -0.32 23.99 -11.26
N HIS A 77 -0.22 22.67 -11.25
CA HIS A 77 -0.54 21.80 -10.11
C HIS A 77 0.71 21.17 -9.49
N ALA A 78 1.89 21.74 -9.77
CA ALA A 78 3.13 21.29 -9.15
C ALA A 78 3.01 21.36 -7.62
N GLY A 79 3.36 20.25 -6.96
CA GLY A 79 3.25 20.09 -5.52
C GLY A 79 1.93 19.48 -5.04
N SER A 80 0.93 19.34 -5.92
CA SER A 80 -0.30 18.60 -5.64
C SER A 80 -0.14 17.11 -5.98
N TYR A 81 -1.17 16.34 -5.64
CA TYR A 81 -1.27 14.92 -5.96
C TYR A 81 -2.39 14.68 -6.96
N LEU A 82 -2.09 13.87 -7.97
CA LEU A 82 -3.07 13.23 -8.82
C LEU A 82 -3.38 11.87 -8.20
N ASN A 83 -4.61 11.69 -7.72
CA ASN A 83 -5.07 10.42 -7.17
C ASN A 83 -5.98 9.71 -8.18
N TRP A 84 -6.12 8.40 -8.04
CA TRP A 84 -6.98 7.58 -8.87
C TRP A 84 -7.60 6.43 -8.07
N SER A 85 -8.85 6.14 -8.35
CA SER A 85 -9.53 4.93 -7.89
C SER A 85 -10.50 4.45 -8.97
N HIS A 86 -10.88 3.17 -8.90
CA HIS A 86 -11.85 2.59 -9.82
C HIS A 86 -13.21 3.31 -9.75
N ASP A 87 -13.66 3.69 -8.55
CA ASP A 87 -15.01 4.22 -8.33
C ASP A 87 -15.13 5.74 -8.55
N THR A 88 -14.01 6.46 -8.48
CA THR A 88 -14.00 7.94 -8.63
C THR A 88 -13.40 8.38 -9.96
N GLY A 89 -12.46 7.62 -10.52
CA GLY A 89 -11.56 8.10 -11.58
C GLY A 89 -10.43 8.94 -10.99
N TYR A 90 -9.92 9.90 -11.76
CA TYR A 90 -8.86 10.79 -11.30
C TYR A 90 -9.39 11.97 -10.50
N TRP A 91 -8.67 12.41 -9.47
CA TRP A 91 -8.89 13.71 -8.84
C TRP A 91 -7.60 14.36 -8.35
N LEU A 92 -7.66 15.67 -8.09
CA LEU A 92 -6.56 16.41 -7.47
C LEU A 92 -6.74 16.50 -5.96
N ASP A 93 -5.63 16.45 -5.23
CA ASP A 93 -5.60 16.64 -3.79
C ASP A 93 -4.27 17.27 -3.33
N THR A 94 -4.24 17.72 -2.09
CA THR A 94 -3.04 18.19 -1.38
C THR A 94 -2.33 17.07 -0.63
N ILE A 95 -2.94 15.87 -0.58
CA ILE A 95 -2.41 14.69 0.08
C ILE A 95 -2.40 13.47 -0.86
N PRO A 96 -1.48 12.51 -0.66
CA PRO A 96 -1.67 11.17 -1.20
C PRO A 96 -2.84 10.53 -0.46
N ALA A 97 -3.93 10.27 -1.17
CA ALA A 97 -5.22 9.93 -0.55
C ALA A 97 -5.43 8.43 -0.50
N SER A 98 -5.86 7.92 0.66
CA SER A 98 -6.33 6.55 0.80
C SER A 98 -7.76 6.39 0.31
N SER A 99 -8.20 5.15 0.11
CA SER A 99 -9.58 4.82 -0.27
C SER A 99 -10.63 5.38 0.71
N TYR A 100 -10.25 5.70 1.95
CA TYR A 100 -11.16 6.27 2.97
C TYR A 100 -11.05 7.79 3.19
N GLY A 101 -10.31 8.52 2.35
CA GLY A 101 -10.21 9.99 2.44
C GLY A 101 -9.11 10.51 3.37
N GLY A 102 -8.30 9.60 3.95
CA GLY A 102 -7.17 9.96 4.79
C GLY A 102 -5.87 10.10 3.98
N ARG A 103 -4.82 10.62 4.63
CA ARG A 103 -3.48 10.66 4.04
C ARG A 103 -2.80 9.29 4.15
N LEU A 104 -2.20 8.83 3.06
CA LEU A 104 -1.24 7.72 3.06
C LEU A 104 0.04 8.15 3.78
N VAL A 105 0.41 7.44 4.86
CA VAL A 105 1.60 7.74 5.67
C VAL A 105 2.64 6.64 5.48
N PRO A 106 3.85 6.97 4.97
CA PRO A 106 4.88 5.97 4.71
C PRO A 106 5.22 5.16 5.95
N PHE A 107 5.36 3.84 5.82
CA PHE A 107 5.70 2.94 6.93
C PHE A 107 4.68 2.97 8.09
N ARG A 108 3.42 3.26 7.74
CA ARG A 108 2.29 3.27 8.66
C ARG A 108 0.99 2.84 8.00
N THR A 109 0.68 3.31 6.80
CA THR A 109 -0.55 2.91 6.11
C THR A 109 -0.36 1.56 5.40
N ALA A 110 -1.36 0.69 5.53
CA ALA A 110 -1.48 -0.56 4.77
C ALA A 110 -2.87 -0.67 4.12
N ALA A 111 -2.93 -1.38 3.00
CA ALA A 111 -4.16 -1.83 2.36
C ALA A 111 -4.43 -3.30 2.71
N ALA A 112 -5.71 -3.62 2.93
CA ALA A 112 -6.21 -4.97 3.09
C ALA A 112 -7.65 -5.03 2.62
N ASP A 113 -8.07 -6.17 2.06
CA ASP A 113 -9.49 -6.44 1.86
C ASP A 113 -10.18 -6.52 3.23
N ALA A 114 -11.40 -5.99 3.35
CA ALA A 114 -12.13 -5.94 4.63
C ALA A 114 -12.37 -7.33 5.25
N GLY A 115 -12.44 -8.38 4.43
CA GLY A 115 -12.53 -9.77 4.86
C GLY A 115 -11.21 -10.40 5.35
N VAL A 116 -10.08 -9.74 5.11
CA VAL A 116 -8.74 -10.17 5.56
C VAL A 116 -8.37 -9.46 6.85
N LEU A 117 -8.35 -8.13 6.85
CA LEU A 117 -8.17 -7.31 8.05
C LEU A 117 -9.08 -6.08 7.95
N GLN A 118 -9.83 -5.84 9.02
CA GLN A 118 -10.73 -4.69 9.09
C GLN A 118 -9.94 -3.37 9.12
N ARG A 119 -10.55 -2.32 8.55
CA ARG A 119 -10.07 -0.94 8.67
C ARG A 119 -9.80 -0.59 10.14
N GLY A 120 -8.68 0.08 10.38
CA GLY A 120 -8.25 0.55 11.71
C GLY A 120 -7.45 -0.48 12.51
N VAL A 121 -7.41 -1.75 12.07
CA VAL A 121 -6.54 -2.76 12.69
C VAL A 121 -5.09 -2.31 12.61
N GLN A 122 -4.40 -2.36 13.75
CA GLN A 122 -2.98 -2.07 13.86
C GLN A 122 -2.19 -3.37 13.97
N PHE A 123 -1.05 -3.46 13.30
CA PHE A 123 -0.23 -4.66 13.31
C PHE A 123 1.26 -4.36 13.13
N ARG A 124 2.07 -5.36 13.44
CA ARG A 124 3.50 -5.40 13.15
C ARG A 124 3.85 -6.66 12.38
N LEU A 125 4.82 -6.55 11.49
CA LEU A 125 5.40 -7.73 10.84
C LEU A 125 6.30 -8.47 11.84
N LEU A 126 6.35 -9.80 11.72
CA LEU A 126 7.23 -10.66 12.49
C LEU A 126 8.27 -11.29 11.57
N GLY A 127 9.54 -11.20 11.99
CA GLY A 127 10.64 -11.81 11.27
C GLY A 127 10.72 -13.34 11.49
N PRO A 128 11.49 -14.04 10.65
CA PRO A 128 12.27 -13.52 9.52
C PRO A 128 11.39 -13.14 8.31
N LEU A 129 11.86 -12.16 7.51
CA LEU A 129 11.20 -11.74 6.27
C LEU A 129 11.93 -12.35 5.07
N VAL A 130 11.17 -12.99 4.19
CA VAL A 130 11.69 -13.73 3.03
C VAL A 130 10.96 -13.28 1.77
N GLN A 131 11.71 -13.04 0.71
CA GLN A 131 11.19 -12.64 -0.59
C GLN A 131 10.50 -13.81 -1.31
N ASP A 132 9.75 -13.51 -2.36
CA ASP A 132 9.02 -14.50 -3.16
C ASP A 132 9.91 -15.53 -3.88
N ASP A 133 11.20 -15.24 -4.06
CA ASP A 133 12.21 -16.18 -4.59
C ASP A 133 12.85 -17.05 -3.50
N GLY A 134 12.58 -16.77 -2.23
CA GLY A 134 13.11 -17.47 -1.06
C GLY A 134 14.37 -16.85 -0.48
N CYS A 135 14.88 -15.78 -1.07
CA CYS A 135 16.03 -15.06 -0.53
C CYS A 135 15.64 -14.28 0.74
N PRO A 136 16.55 -14.20 1.74
CA PRO A 136 16.35 -13.31 2.85
C PRO A 136 16.39 -11.86 2.38
N LEU A 137 15.49 -11.04 2.93
CA LEU A 137 15.48 -9.61 2.64
C LEU A 137 16.73 -8.94 3.24
N SER A 138 17.28 -7.92 2.57
CA SER A 138 18.42 -7.17 3.12
C SER A 138 18.12 -6.63 4.53
N ASP A 139 19.12 -6.66 5.42
CA ASP A 139 18.97 -6.25 6.82
C ASP A 139 18.41 -4.85 6.98
N THR A 140 18.84 -3.90 6.13
CA THR A 140 18.40 -2.51 6.17
C THR A 140 16.90 -2.40 5.90
N VAL A 141 16.41 -3.09 4.87
CA VAL A 141 14.98 -3.09 4.51
C VAL A 141 14.18 -3.85 5.57
N ALA A 142 14.64 -5.01 6.00
CA ALA A 142 13.97 -5.83 7.00
C ALA A 142 13.81 -5.06 8.32
N LYS A 143 14.86 -4.40 8.81
CA LYS A 143 14.80 -3.54 10.01
C LYS A 143 13.76 -2.44 9.87
N ARG A 144 13.71 -1.78 8.71
CA ARG A 144 12.75 -0.69 8.46
C ARG A 144 11.30 -1.20 8.50
N LEU A 145 11.01 -2.33 7.88
CA LEU A 145 9.67 -2.92 7.86
C LEU A 145 9.23 -3.51 9.21
N LEU A 146 10.15 -4.13 9.95
CA LEU A 146 9.88 -4.70 11.27
C LEU A 146 9.72 -3.61 12.36
N ALA A 147 10.40 -2.47 12.21
CA ALA A 147 10.24 -1.34 13.13
C ALA A 147 8.89 -0.64 12.97
N ALA A 148 8.33 -0.66 11.76
CA ALA A 148 7.07 0.00 11.43
C ALA A 148 5.88 -0.56 12.23
N ARG A 149 4.92 0.32 12.47
CA ARG A 149 3.62 0.00 13.06
C ARG A 149 2.56 0.34 12.02
N TRP A 150 1.96 -0.69 11.46
CA TRP A 150 1.04 -0.57 10.34
C TRP A 150 -0.38 -0.40 10.84
N VAL A 151 -1.21 0.30 10.07
CA VAL A 151 -2.65 0.44 10.26
C VAL A 151 -3.35 0.25 8.93
N VAL A 152 -4.40 -0.57 8.92
CA VAL A 152 -5.26 -0.73 7.74
C VAL A 152 -6.05 0.56 7.55
N GLN A 153 -5.65 1.37 6.59
CA GLN A 153 -6.27 2.67 6.27
C GLN A 153 -6.44 2.87 4.76
N ASP A 154 -6.25 1.81 3.99
CA ASP A 154 -6.52 1.77 2.58
C ASP A 154 -7.13 0.40 2.21
N GLU A 155 -7.55 0.25 0.96
CA GLU A 155 -8.17 -0.96 0.43
C GLU A 155 -7.60 -1.26 -0.95
N PHE A 156 -7.54 -2.55 -1.31
CA PHE A 156 -7.17 -2.94 -2.66
C PHE A 156 -8.22 -2.48 -3.66
N THR A 157 -7.80 -2.25 -4.91
CA THR A 157 -8.77 -2.26 -6.00
C THR A 157 -9.46 -3.64 -6.03
N PRO A 158 -10.81 -3.70 -6.15
CA PRO A 158 -11.54 -4.96 -6.10
C PRO A 158 -10.93 -6.04 -7.01
N GLY A 159 -10.67 -7.21 -6.42
CA GLY A 159 -10.07 -8.37 -7.11
C GLY A 159 -8.53 -8.45 -7.06
N LEU A 160 -7.83 -7.50 -6.42
CA LEU A 160 -6.37 -7.52 -6.30
C LEU A 160 -5.83 -7.96 -4.93
N GLY A 161 -6.62 -7.92 -3.85
CA GLY A 161 -6.18 -8.31 -2.51
C GLY A 161 -6.17 -9.83 -2.32
N GLY A 162 -7.33 -10.48 -2.40
CA GLY A 162 -7.38 -11.94 -2.24
C GLY A 162 -7.09 -12.39 -0.81
N ALA A 163 -6.98 -13.71 -0.61
CA ALA A 163 -6.88 -14.28 0.74
C ALA A 163 -5.51 -14.01 1.37
N HIS A 164 -5.49 -13.36 2.53
CA HIS A 164 -4.29 -13.08 3.33
C HIS A 164 -3.21 -12.25 2.61
N HIS A 165 -3.60 -11.22 1.85
CA HIS A 165 -2.66 -10.26 1.26
C HIS A 165 -2.75 -8.91 1.95
N LEU A 166 -1.59 -8.32 2.24
CA LEU A 166 -1.44 -6.94 2.71
C LEU A 166 -0.55 -6.16 1.74
N ASP A 167 -0.91 -4.91 1.46
CA ASP A 167 -0.07 -4.00 0.70
C ASP A 167 0.44 -2.88 1.61
N LEU A 168 1.73 -2.59 1.57
CA LEU A 168 2.37 -1.66 2.51
C LEU A 168 2.77 -0.37 1.80
N TYR A 169 2.26 0.77 2.29
CA TYR A 169 2.61 2.05 1.70
C TYR A 169 4.02 2.50 2.13
N ILE A 170 4.92 2.65 1.17
CA ILE A 170 6.33 2.99 1.41
C ILE A 170 6.70 4.44 1.13
N GLY A 171 5.75 5.25 0.64
CA GLY A 171 5.94 6.69 0.39
C GLY A 171 6.15 7.02 -1.09
N GLU A 172 6.74 8.18 -1.36
CA GLU A 172 7.02 8.63 -2.74
C GLU A 172 8.21 7.87 -3.32
N GLU A 173 8.15 7.55 -4.62
CA GLU A 173 9.35 7.08 -5.33
C GLU A 173 10.43 8.17 -5.32
N ASP A 174 11.70 7.76 -5.22
CA ASP A 174 12.84 8.64 -4.97
C ASP A 174 13.91 8.58 -6.09
N ARG A 175 13.66 7.79 -7.14
CA ARG A 175 14.62 7.54 -8.22
C ARG A 175 13.95 7.11 -9.53
N PRO A 176 14.63 7.32 -10.68
CA PRO A 176 14.29 6.63 -11.93
C PRO A 176 14.34 5.11 -11.74
N ASN A 177 13.55 4.37 -12.52
CA ASN A 177 13.50 2.90 -12.47
C ASN A 177 13.22 2.34 -11.06
N PHE A 178 12.43 3.04 -10.24
CA PHE A 178 12.14 2.69 -8.85
C PHE A 178 11.78 1.20 -8.68
N THR A 179 10.90 0.65 -9.52
CA THR A 179 10.45 -0.75 -9.42
C THR A 179 11.51 -1.81 -9.78
N ARG A 180 12.68 -1.39 -10.27
CA ARG A 180 13.81 -2.26 -10.61
C ARG A 180 15.00 -2.06 -9.69
N GLU A 181 15.20 -0.84 -9.21
CA GLU A 181 16.40 -0.42 -8.48
C GLU A 181 16.15 -0.17 -6.99
N SER A 182 14.91 0.06 -6.57
CA SER A 182 14.59 0.28 -5.17
C SER A 182 14.58 -1.03 -4.40
N PRO A 183 15.37 -1.18 -3.33
CA PRO A 183 15.32 -2.37 -2.48
C PRO A 183 14.01 -2.43 -1.65
N LEU A 184 13.23 -1.33 -1.64
CA LEU A 184 11.92 -1.31 -1.02
C LEU A 184 10.83 -1.86 -1.93
N TYR A 185 11.03 -1.88 -3.26
CA TYR A 185 10.06 -2.46 -4.18
C TYR A 185 10.24 -3.97 -4.23
N MET A 186 9.42 -4.68 -3.44
CA MET A 186 9.55 -6.10 -3.21
C MET A 186 8.21 -6.76 -2.91
N SER A 187 8.23 -8.09 -2.91
CA SER A 187 7.16 -8.94 -2.41
C SER A 187 7.72 -9.94 -1.40
N LEU A 188 6.98 -10.21 -0.33
CA LEU A 188 7.27 -11.21 0.69
C LEU A 188 6.17 -12.26 0.73
N ARG A 189 6.57 -13.47 1.10
CA ARG A 189 5.65 -14.59 1.33
C ARG A 189 5.73 -15.11 2.76
N GLY A 190 4.63 -15.67 3.23
CA GLY A 190 4.62 -16.41 4.50
C GLY A 190 4.85 -15.54 5.73
N VAL A 191 4.55 -14.23 5.65
CA VAL A 191 4.84 -13.30 6.74
C VAL A 191 3.81 -13.49 7.85
N ALA A 192 4.28 -13.71 9.07
CA ALA A 192 3.42 -13.64 10.24
C ALA A 192 3.28 -12.18 10.68
N ILE A 193 2.09 -11.82 11.16
CA ILE A 193 1.86 -10.52 11.77
C ILE A 193 1.45 -10.68 13.23
N ARG A 194 1.70 -9.64 14.02
CA ARG A 194 1.11 -9.47 15.34
C ARG A 194 0.09 -8.35 15.26
N VAL A 195 -1.19 -8.70 15.35
CA VAL A 195 -2.26 -7.72 15.55
C VAL A 195 -2.10 -7.14 16.94
N GLU A 196 -2.03 -5.82 17.00
CA GLU A 196 -2.01 -5.11 18.27
C GLU A 196 -3.46 -4.93 18.70
N ARG A 197 -3.81 -5.48 19.87
CA ARG A 197 -5.14 -5.26 20.45
C ARG A 197 -5.33 -3.76 20.62
N GLY A 198 -6.30 -3.20 19.90
CA GLY A 198 -6.71 -1.81 20.10
C GLY A 198 -7.10 -1.62 21.57
N GLY A 199 -6.58 -0.57 22.19
CA GLY A 199 -7.19 -0.03 23.41
C GLY A 199 -8.69 0.13 23.15
N ARG A 200 -9.49 -0.25 24.14
CA ARG A 200 -10.95 -0.19 24.12
C ARG A 200 -11.46 1.17 23.59
N PRO A 201 -12.67 1.18 22.98
CA PRO A 201 -13.28 2.36 22.38
C PRO A 201 -13.29 3.59 23.29
#